data_AF-A0A6N7VG76-F1
#
_entry.id   AF-A0A6N7VG76-F1
#
_cell.length_a   1.000
_cell.length_b   1.000
_cell.length_c   1.000
_cell.angle_alpha   90.00
_cell.angle_beta   90.00
_cell.angle_gamma   90.00
#
_symmetry.space_group_name_H-M   'P 1'
#
loop_
_entity.id
_entity.type
_entity.pdbx_description
1 polymer ?
#
loop_
_entity_poly.entity_id
_entity_poly.type
_entity_poly.pdbx_seq_one_letter_code
_entity_poly.pdbx_strand_id
1 'polypeptide(L)'
;MKYELFFLNNIHDSMEMVNVELDSFLDLSSQGYFDELTMKHIILNLANCLELLVKYRLEQEHWTLIFSDLNKAKYSDYLAGDFVSVDVKSGILRLKNVCEMEYTFVASMHIYQYRNRLMHYTLNSTFEQIIKDISDAMKEIAEFVEKEIIKDLPQEAQKDFQDTTVGYRKYAETLKKLKL
;
A
#
# COMPACT_ATOMS: atom_id res chain seq x y z
N MET A 1 -1.95 2.77 32.10
CA MET A 1 -1.66 3.50 30.86
C MET A 1 -2.33 2.74 29.72
N LYS A 2 -3.23 3.38 28.95
CA LYS A 2 -3.86 2.76 27.79
C LYS A 2 -2.89 2.91 26.61
N TYR A 3 -2.61 1.83 25.89
CA TYR A 3 -1.80 1.84 24.67
C TYR A 3 -2.75 1.84 23.48
N GLU A 4 -2.72 2.88 22.66
CA GLU A 4 -3.61 3.05 21.51
C GLU A 4 -2.77 3.39 20.27
N LEU A 5 -3.06 2.72 19.16
CA LEU A 5 -2.46 3.02 17.88
C LEU A 5 -3.57 3.01 16.82
N PHE A 6 -3.72 4.12 16.12
CA PHE A 6 -4.83 4.34 15.22
C PHE A 6 -4.58 3.68 13.87
N PHE A 7 -5.65 3.18 13.24
CA PHE A 7 -5.56 2.54 11.93
C PHE A 7 -4.94 3.46 10.87
N LEU A 8 -5.30 4.75 10.86
CA LEU A 8 -4.71 5.75 9.96
C LEU A 8 -3.19 5.88 10.12
N ASN A 9 -2.67 5.75 11.35
CA ASN A 9 -1.23 5.76 11.59
C ASN A 9 -0.58 4.54 10.90
N ASN A 10 -1.18 3.35 10.98
CA ASN A 10 -0.64 2.17 10.31
C ASN A 10 -0.58 2.32 8.78
N ILE A 11 -1.57 2.98 8.18
CA ILE A 11 -1.57 3.25 6.73
C ILE A 11 -0.41 4.19 6.39
N HIS A 12 -0.34 5.33 7.09
CA HIS A 12 0.69 6.33 6.89
C HIS A 12 2.09 5.75 7.13
N ASP A 13 2.29 5.05 8.24
CA ASP A 13 3.57 4.42 8.60
C ASP A 13 4.02 3.41 7.53
N SER A 14 3.10 2.61 6.98
CA SER A 14 3.41 1.70 5.88
C SER A 14 3.82 2.44 4.61
N MET A 15 3.20 3.60 4.34
CA MET A 15 3.57 4.40 3.19
C MET A 15 4.93 5.08 3.39
N GLU A 16 5.13 5.75 4.53
CA GLU A 16 6.34 6.50 4.82
C GLU A 16 7.57 5.61 4.99
N MET A 17 7.39 4.39 5.52
CA MET A 17 8.50 3.43 5.59
C MET A 17 9.06 3.09 4.20
N VAL A 18 8.23 3.09 3.15
CA VAL A 18 8.73 2.91 1.77
C VAL A 18 9.64 4.07 1.34
N ASN A 19 9.31 5.32 1.70
CA ASN A 19 10.18 6.47 1.41
C ASN A 19 11.52 6.33 2.12
N VAL A 20 11.49 6.02 3.41
CA VAL A 20 12.69 5.84 4.25
C VAL A 20 13.57 4.71 3.71
N GLU A 21 12.97 3.56 3.38
CA GLU A 21 13.69 2.40 2.84
C GLU A 21 14.27 2.69 1.46
N LEU A 22 13.56 3.41 0.60
CA LEU A 22 14.07 3.79 -0.72
C LEU A 22 15.23 4.78 -0.63
N ASP A 23 15.19 5.71 0.31
CA ASP A 23 16.30 6.63 0.55
C ASP A 23 17.59 5.84 0.87
N SER A 24 17.52 4.94 1.86
CA SER A 24 18.63 4.07 2.23
C SER A 24 19.05 3.15 1.08
N PHE A 25 18.09 2.60 0.33
CA PHE A 25 18.36 1.71 -0.79
C PHE A 25 19.15 2.41 -1.91
N LEU A 26 18.74 3.63 -2.25
CA LEU A 26 19.37 4.43 -3.30
C LEU A 26 20.78 4.86 -2.90
N ASP A 27 20.97 5.25 -1.64
CA ASP A 27 22.29 5.61 -1.09
C ASP A 27 23.27 4.44 -1.16
N LEU A 28 22.85 3.24 -0.76
CA LEU A 28 23.68 2.03 -0.85
C LEU A 28 23.94 1.62 -2.32
N SER A 29 22.91 1.69 -3.16
CA SER A 29 23.02 1.38 -4.59
C SER A 29 24.02 2.30 -5.29
N SER A 30 24.07 3.58 -4.92
CA SER A 30 25.05 4.55 -5.46
C SER A 30 26.50 4.19 -5.12
N GLN A 31 26.70 3.40 -4.06
CA GLN A 31 28.00 2.90 -3.61
C GLN A 31 28.32 1.51 -4.17
N GLY A 32 27.46 0.96 -5.04
CA GLY A 32 27.61 -0.37 -5.62
C GLY A 32 27.17 -1.52 -4.71
N TYR A 33 26.47 -1.23 -3.61
CA TYR A 33 25.91 -2.24 -2.71
C TYR A 33 24.43 -2.45 -2.98
N PHE A 34 24.05 -3.72 -3.10
CA PHE A 34 22.65 -4.10 -3.25
C PHE A 34 22.12 -4.67 -1.93
N ASP A 35 21.11 -4.03 -1.37
CA ASP A 35 20.47 -4.45 -0.12
C ASP A 35 19.16 -5.20 -0.37
N GLU A 36 19.26 -6.53 -0.42
CA GLU A 36 18.12 -7.44 -0.58
C GLU A 36 17.08 -7.31 0.55
N LEU A 37 17.52 -7.02 1.77
CA LEU A 37 16.62 -6.91 2.92
C LEU A 37 15.74 -5.68 2.79
N THR A 38 16.33 -4.54 2.42
CA THR A 38 15.59 -3.31 2.17
C THR A 38 14.60 -3.49 1.01
N MET A 39 15.00 -4.14 -0.08
CA MET A 39 14.08 -4.46 -1.18
C MET A 39 12.91 -5.34 -0.77
N LYS A 40 13.16 -6.32 0.10
CA LYS A 40 12.09 -7.15 0.68
C LYS A 40 11.11 -6.30 1.46
N HIS A 41 11.59 -5.41 2.33
CA HIS A 41 10.70 -4.57 3.14
C HIS A 41 9.89 -3.59 2.30
N ILE A 42 10.48 -2.99 1.26
CA ILE A 42 9.75 -2.11 0.32
C ILE A 42 8.55 -2.85 -0.29
N ILE A 43 8.74 -4.08 -0.75
CA ILE A 43 7.66 -4.90 -1.32
C ILE A 43 6.59 -5.21 -0.27
N LEU A 44 6.98 -5.56 0.96
CA LEU A 44 6.05 -5.85 2.04
C LEU A 44 5.23 -4.61 2.43
N ASN A 45 5.88 -3.46 2.57
CA ASN A 45 5.24 -2.20 2.96
C ASN A 45 4.30 -1.68 1.87
N LEU A 46 4.69 -1.76 0.60
CA LEU A 46 3.81 -1.41 -0.53
C LEU A 46 2.59 -2.34 -0.63
N ALA A 47 2.77 -3.65 -0.42
CA ALA A 47 1.65 -4.58 -0.41
C ALA A 47 0.70 -4.32 0.78
N ASN A 48 1.25 -3.98 1.95
CA ASN A 48 0.48 -3.66 3.14
C ASN A 48 -0.30 -2.35 2.96
N CYS A 49 0.35 -1.29 2.46
CA CYS A 49 -0.33 0.00 2.26
C CYS A 49 -1.46 -0.12 1.23
N LEU A 50 -1.27 -0.86 0.12
CA LEU A 50 -2.35 -1.14 -0.84
C LEU A 50 -3.55 -1.80 -0.15
N GLU A 51 -3.30 -2.83 0.65
CA GLU A 51 -4.36 -3.56 1.37
C GLU A 51 -5.12 -2.66 2.34
N LEU A 52 -4.40 -1.84 3.10
CA LEU A 52 -5.00 -0.93 4.07
C LEU A 52 -5.77 0.21 3.39
N LEU A 53 -5.23 0.81 2.33
CA LEU A 53 -5.88 1.88 1.57
C LEU A 53 -7.17 1.41 0.89
N VAL A 54 -7.16 0.22 0.28
CA VAL A 54 -8.36 -0.38 -0.31
C VAL A 54 -9.45 -0.59 0.75
N LYS A 55 -9.08 -1.12 1.92
CA LYS A 55 -10.02 -1.33 3.04
C LYS A 55 -10.55 -0.01 3.59
N TYR A 56 -9.67 0.98 3.77
CA TYR A 56 -10.06 2.31 4.23
C TYR A 56 -11.11 2.93 3.30
N ARG A 57 -10.89 2.90 1.98
CA ARG A 57 -11.86 3.45 1.02
C ARG A 57 -13.18 2.70 1.02
N LEU A 58 -13.16 1.36 1.18
CA LEU A 58 -14.39 0.56 1.33
C LEU A 58 -15.14 0.89 2.61
N GLU A 59 -14.42 1.14 3.70
CA GLU A 59 -15.01 1.52 4.98
C GLU A 59 -15.71 2.88 4.92
N GLN A 60 -15.15 3.85 4.17
CA GLN A 60 -15.81 5.14 3.90
C GLN A 60 -17.15 4.97 3.16
N GLU A 61 -17.27 3.94 2.33
CA GLU A 61 -18.53 3.61 1.67
C GLU A 61 -19.51 2.94 2.65
N HIS A 62 -19.08 1.84 3.27
CA HIS A 62 -19.82 1.17 4.33
C HIS A 62 -18.95 0.17 5.08
N TRP A 63 -19.00 0.20 6.41
CA TRP A 63 -18.19 -0.66 7.29
C TRP A 63 -18.34 -2.17 7.03
N THR A 64 -19.46 -2.65 6.48
CA THR A 64 -19.59 -4.09 6.15
C THR A 64 -18.67 -4.50 5.00
N LEU A 65 -18.30 -3.58 4.12
CA LEU A 65 -17.53 -3.88 2.92
C LEU A 65 -16.08 -4.30 3.20
N ILE A 66 -15.60 -4.18 4.44
CA ILE A 66 -14.28 -4.72 4.82
C ILE A 66 -14.35 -6.16 5.31
N PHE A 67 -15.54 -6.76 5.48
CA PHE A 67 -15.69 -8.18 5.84
C PHE A 67 -15.47 -9.08 4.63
N SER A 68 -14.72 -10.17 4.79
CA SER A 68 -14.58 -11.19 3.73
C SER A 68 -15.94 -11.75 3.27
N ASP A 69 -16.83 -12.05 4.23
CA ASP A 69 -18.21 -12.47 4.01
C ASP A 69 -19.19 -11.46 4.62
N LEU A 70 -19.91 -10.73 3.76
CA LEU A 70 -20.87 -9.69 4.15
C LEU A 70 -22.01 -10.23 5.01
N ASN A 71 -22.41 -11.50 4.84
CA ASN A 71 -23.51 -12.10 5.59
C ASN A 71 -23.13 -12.39 7.05
N LYS A 72 -21.83 -12.41 7.36
CA LYS A 72 -21.32 -12.60 8.72
C LYS A 72 -21.00 -11.28 9.42
N ALA A 73 -21.25 -10.14 8.78
CA ALA A 73 -20.92 -8.84 9.33
C ALA A 73 -21.75 -8.55 10.59
N LYS A 74 -21.06 -8.35 11.71
CA LYS A 74 -21.65 -7.87 12.96
C LYS A 74 -20.94 -6.60 13.38
N TYR A 75 -21.72 -5.61 13.78
CA TYR A 75 -21.17 -4.32 14.18
C TYR A 75 -20.30 -4.42 15.43
N SER A 76 -20.61 -5.35 16.36
CA SER A 76 -19.76 -5.66 17.52
C SER A 76 -18.37 -6.15 17.11
N ASP A 77 -18.31 -7.03 16.13
CA ASP A 77 -17.08 -7.67 15.65
C ASP A 77 -16.22 -6.64 14.91
N TYR A 78 -16.87 -5.75 14.15
CA TYR A 78 -16.24 -4.58 13.52
C TYR A 78 -15.58 -3.66 14.55
N LEU A 79 -16.32 -3.23 15.60
CA LEU A 79 -15.77 -2.36 16.65
C LEU A 79 -14.62 -3.00 17.43
N ALA A 80 -14.63 -4.33 17.56
CA ALA A 80 -13.57 -5.09 18.22
C ALA A 80 -12.37 -5.40 17.30
N GLY A 81 -12.53 -5.23 15.98
CA GLY A 81 -11.56 -5.71 14.99
C GLY A 81 -11.49 -7.25 14.88
N ASP A 82 -12.46 -7.97 15.43
CA ASP A 82 -12.47 -9.44 15.50
C ASP A 82 -13.27 -10.04 14.34
N PHE A 83 -12.75 -9.88 13.12
CA PHE A 83 -13.37 -10.42 11.92
C PHE A 83 -12.34 -10.77 10.84
N VAL A 84 -12.73 -11.65 9.93
CA VAL A 84 -11.91 -11.94 8.75
C VAL A 84 -12.15 -10.86 7.71
N SER A 85 -11.17 -10.00 7.50
CA SER A 85 -11.23 -8.91 6.53
C SER A 85 -11.14 -9.40 5.07
N VAL A 86 -11.64 -8.58 4.15
CA VAL A 86 -11.59 -8.81 2.70
C VAL A 86 -10.14 -8.82 2.20
N ASP A 87 -9.81 -9.72 1.27
CA ASP A 87 -8.50 -9.71 0.61
C ASP A 87 -8.41 -8.59 -0.44
N VAL A 88 -7.18 -8.24 -0.85
CA VAL A 88 -6.92 -7.14 -1.79
C VAL A 88 -7.67 -7.30 -3.12
N LYS A 89 -7.71 -8.51 -3.70
CA LYS A 89 -8.36 -8.73 -5.00
C LYS A 89 -9.86 -8.52 -4.90
N SER A 90 -10.48 -9.13 -3.88
CA SER A 90 -11.90 -8.95 -3.61
C SER A 90 -12.24 -7.51 -3.24
N GLY A 91 -11.34 -6.82 -2.51
CA GLY A 91 -11.49 -5.42 -2.15
C GLY A 91 -11.48 -4.48 -3.35
N ILE A 92 -10.51 -4.63 -4.26
CA ILE A 92 -10.45 -3.87 -5.52
C ILE A 92 -11.69 -4.13 -6.38
N LEU A 93 -12.18 -5.38 -6.44
CA LEU A 93 -13.41 -5.69 -7.16
C LEU A 93 -14.63 -4.99 -6.54
N ARG A 94 -14.69 -4.87 -5.20
CA ARG A 94 -15.75 -4.11 -4.52
C ARG A 94 -15.63 -2.61 -4.79
N LEU A 95 -14.43 -2.03 -4.78
CA LEU A 95 -14.24 -0.62 -5.15
C LEU A 95 -14.80 -0.34 -6.55
N LYS A 96 -14.53 -1.24 -7.51
CA LYS A 96 -15.07 -1.11 -8.87
C LYS A 96 -16.59 -1.26 -8.92
N ASN A 97 -17.13 -2.32 -8.31
CA ASN A 97 -18.53 -2.71 -8.52
C ASN A 97 -19.52 -2.00 -7.58
N VAL A 98 -19.06 -1.53 -6.42
CA VAL A 98 -19.89 -0.91 -5.38
C VAL A 98 -19.60 0.58 -5.26
N CYS A 99 -18.32 0.96 -5.23
CA CYS A 99 -17.92 2.37 -5.16
C CYS A 99 -17.79 3.04 -6.55
N GLU A 100 -18.15 2.32 -7.63
CA GLU A 100 -18.11 2.77 -9.02
C GLU A 100 -16.75 3.36 -9.45
N MET A 101 -15.66 2.84 -8.88
CA MET A 101 -14.33 3.37 -9.09
C MET A 101 -13.67 2.79 -10.34
N GLU A 102 -13.42 3.65 -11.33
CA GLU A 102 -12.65 3.31 -12.54
C GLU A 102 -11.14 3.50 -12.33
N TYR A 103 -10.58 2.82 -11.32
CA TYR A 103 -9.14 2.84 -11.02
C TYR A 103 -8.51 1.45 -11.21
N THR A 104 -7.32 1.39 -11.81
CA THR A 104 -6.61 0.12 -12.07
C THR A 104 -5.30 0.05 -11.30
N PHE A 105 -5.13 -1.04 -10.56
CA PHE A 105 -3.96 -1.32 -9.72
C PHE A 105 -3.05 -2.39 -10.37
N VAL A 106 -2.54 -2.14 -11.57
CA VAL A 106 -1.80 -3.18 -12.33
C VAL A 106 -0.48 -3.51 -11.65
N ALA A 107 0.37 -2.50 -11.45
CA ALA A 107 1.68 -2.69 -10.83
C ALA A 107 1.55 -3.04 -9.34
N SER A 108 0.59 -2.42 -8.64
CA SER A 108 0.33 -2.71 -7.23
C SER A 108 -0.13 -4.17 -7.02
N MET A 109 -0.85 -4.76 -8.00
CA MET A 109 -1.17 -6.19 -7.97
C MET A 109 0.06 -7.09 -8.21
N HIS A 110 1.07 -6.66 -8.96
CA HIS A 110 2.35 -7.38 -9.03
C HIS A 110 3.06 -7.36 -7.67
N ILE A 111 3.10 -6.21 -6.99
CA ILE A 111 3.68 -6.10 -5.64
C ILE A 111 2.97 -7.04 -4.65
N TYR A 112 1.64 -7.08 -4.67
CA TYR A 112 0.87 -8.03 -3.86
C TYR A 112 1.26 -9.49 -4.14
N GLN A 113 1.48 -9.85 -5.41
CA GLN A 113 1.94 -11.19 -5.79
C GLN A 113 3.38 -11.46 -5.33
N TYR A 114 4.28 -10.48 -5.43
CA TYR A 114 5.64 -10.58 -4.92
C TYR A 114 5.67 -10.79 -3.42
N ARG A 115 4.85 -10.06 -2.65
CA ARG A 115 4.67 -10.31 -1.21
C ARG A 115 4.26 -11.75 -0.94
N ASN A 116 3.27 -12.28 -1.65
CA ASN A 116 2.82 -13.66 -1.46
C ASN A 116 3.92 -14.68 -1.75
N ARG A 117 4.75 -14.43 -2.77
CA ARG A 117 5.92 -15.26 -3.06
C ARG A 117 6.95 -15.13 -1.94
N LEU A 118 7.36 -13.93 -1.53
CA LEU A 118 8.34 -13.72 -0.46
C LEU A 118 7.96 -14.35 0.88
N MET A 119 6.66 -14.45 1.18
CA MET A 119 6.16 -15.03 2.43
C MET A 119 6.06 -16.56 2.41
N HIS A 120 5.88 -17.17 1.24
CA HIS A 120 5.54 -18.60 1.14
C HIS A 120 6.45 -19.41 0.22
N TYR A 121 7.21 -18.77 -0.66
CA TYR A 121 7.97 -19.35 -1.77
C TYR A 121 9.21 -18.52 -2.15
N THR A 122 9.82 -18.80 -3.29
CA THR A 122 10.90 -18.01 -3.87
C THR A 122 10.36 -16.93 -4.81
N LEU A 123 10.85 -15.70 -4.67
CA LEU A 123 10.60 -14.62 -5.62
C LEU A 123 11.55 -14.76 -6.82
N ASN A 124 11.04 -15.32 -7.93
CA ASN A 124 11.77 -15.40 -9.20
C ASN A 124 11.28 -14.27 -10.12
N SER A 125 12.10 -13.24 -10.31
CA SER A 125 11.92 -12.14 -11.27
C SER A 125 13.27 -11.47 -11.55
N THR A 126 13.37 -10.65 -12.60
CA THR A 126 14.57 -9.82 -12.81
C THR A 126 14.52 -8.60 -11.90
N PHE A 127 15.70 -8.10 -11.51
CA PHE A 127 15.79 -6.90 -10.70
C PHE A 127 15.18 -5.68 -11.40
N GLU A 128 15.41 -5.55 -12.72
CA GLU A 128 14.79 -4.52 -13.56
C GLU A 128 13.26 -4.55 -13.51
N GLN A 129 12.66 -5.75 -13.60
CA GLN A 129 11.21 -5.89 -13.52
C GLN A 129 10.68 -5.51 -12.13
N ILE A 130 11.37 -5.91 -11.06
CA ILE A 130 10.98 -5.56 -9.68
C ILE A 130 11.03 -4.04 -9.47
N ILE A 131 12.11 -3.38 -9.89
CA ILE A 131 12.27 -1.92 -9.74
C ILE A 131 11.21 -1.18 -10.55
N LYS A 132 10.91 -1.65 -11.76
CA LYS A 132 9.85 -1.08 -12.59
C LYS A 132 8.49 -1.21 -11.91
N ASP A 133 8.13 -2.40 -11.42
CA ASP A 133 6.85 -2.62 -10.75
C ASP A 133 6.75 -1.82 -9.45
N ILE A 134 7.83 -1.65 -8.68
CA ILE A 134 7.86 -0.78 -7.50
C ILE A 134 7.60 0.68 -7.90
N SER A 135 8.33 1.21 -8.89
CA SER A 135 8.14 2.58 -9.38
C SER A 135 6.71 2.83 -9.86
N ASP A 136 6.14 1.90 -10.63
CA ASP A 136 4.78 2.06 -11.16
C ASP A 136 3.73 1.88 -10.05
N ALA A 137 3.92 0.96 -9.10
CA ALA A 137 3.00 0.78 -7.96
C ALA A 137 2.98 2.02 -7.05
N MET A 138 4.14 2.64 -6.80
CA MET A 138 4.20 3.90 -6.05
C MET A 138 3.41 5.01 -6.75
N LYS A 139 3.42 5.05 -8.09
CA LYS A 139 2.60 6.02 -8.84
C LYS A 139 1.12 5.72 -8.75
N GLU A 140 0.74 4.46 -8.81
CA GLU A 140 -0.65 4.03 -8.65
C GLU A 140 -1.17 4.39 -7.24
N ILE A 141 -0.41 4.02 -6.21
CA ILE A 141 -0.78 4.30 -4.81
C ILE A 141 -0.86 5.81 -4.55
N ALA A 142 0.11 6.60 -5.03
CA ALA A 142 0.07 8.05 -4.87
C ALA A 142 -1.17 8.66 -5.53
N GLU A 143 -1.51 8.25 -6.75
CA GLU A 143 -2.69 8.75 -7.44
C GLU A 143 -4.00 8.34 -6.75
N PHE A 144 -4.07 7.09 -6.27
CA PHE A 144 -5.22 6.60 -5.52
C PHE A 144 -5.41 7.41 -4.23
N VAL A 145 -4.34 7.64 -3.48
CA VAL A 145 -4.39 8.47 -2.26
C VAL A 145 -4.85 9.89 -2.57
N GLU A 146 -4.25 10.51 -3.59
CA GLU A 146 -4.56 11.88 -4.01
C GLU A 146 -6.02 12.09 -4.41
N LYS A 147 -6.61 11.11 -5.11
CA LYS A 147 -7.96 11.22 -5.66
C LYS A 147 -9.05 10.74 -4.70
N GLU A 148 -8.80 9.64 -4.00
CA GLU A 148 -9.83 8.83 -3.34
C GLU A 148 -9.71 8.78 -1.82
N ILE A 149 -8.59 9.22 -1.24
CA ILE A 149 -8.33 9.04 0.20
C ILE A 149 -8.23 10.38 0.92
N ILE A 150 -7.44 11.32 0.40
CA ILE A 150 -7.10 12.58 1.13
C ILE A 150 -8.33 13.34 1.61
N LYS A 151 -9.41 13.40 0.82
CA LYS A 151 -10.59 14.20 1.17
C LYS A 151 -11.35 13.66 2.38
N ASP A 152 -11.25 12.36 2.62
CA ASP A 152 -11.96 11.67 3.70
C ASP A 152 -11.09 11.56 4.98
N LEU A 153 -9.80 11.93 4.88
CA LEU A 153 -8.90 11.99 6.02
C LEU A 153 -9.21 13.20 6.93
N PRO A 154 -9.00 13.06 8.26
CA PRO A 154 -8.94 14.21 9.17
C PRO A 154 -7.94 15.26 8.68
N GLN A 155 -8.27 16.54 8.86
CA GLN A 155 -7.48 17.65 8.31
C GLN A 155 -6.01 17.62 8.77
N GLU A 156 -5.79 17.21 10.01
CA GLU A 156 -4.46 17.04 10.60
C GLU A 156 -3.62 15.96 9.91
N ALA A 157 -4.23 14.90 9.36
CA ALA A 157 -3.54 13.80 8.70
C ALA A 157 -3.34 14.03 7.19
N GLN A 158 -4.12 14.93 6.57
CA GLN A 158 -4.05 15.17 5.13
C GLN A 158 -2.65 15.58 4.67
N LYS A 159 -1.98 16.44 5.46
CA LYS A 159 -0.64 16.92 5.13
C LYS A 159 0.39 15.79 5.11
N ASP A 160 0.34 14.90 6.10
CA ASP A 160 1.30 13.79 6.22
C ASP A 160 1.19 12.84 5.02
N PHE A 161 -0.05 12.51 4.60
CA PHE A 161 -0.28 11.73 3.39
C PHE A 161 0.16 12.47 2.12
N GLN A 162 -0.08 13.78 2.00
CA GLN A 162 0.37 14.60 0.87
C GLN A 162 1.89 14.62 0.75
N ASP A 163 2.59 14.84 1.86
CA ASP A 163 4.06 14.86 1.89
C ASP A 163 4.61 13.48 1.50
N THR A 164 3.96 12.41 1.97
CA THR A 164 4.31 11.02 1.61
C THR A 164 4.10 10.74 0.12
N THR A 165 2.98 11.18 -0.49
CA THR A 165 2.76 10.97 -1.94
C THR A 165 3.74 11.77 -2.79
N VAL A 166 4.14 12.97 -2.37
CA VAL A 166 5.22 13.73 -3.01
C VAL A 166 6.52 12.91 -3.00
N GLY A 167 6.86 12.28 -1.87
CA GLY A 167 7.95 11.32 -1.77
C GLY A 167 7.83 10.18 -2.78
N TYR A 168 6.65 9.56 -2.88
CA TYR A 168 6.39 8.46 -3.82
C TYR A 168 6.65 8.88 -5.26
N ARG A 169 6.15 10.06 -5.67
CA ARG A 169 6.37 10.59 -7.03
C ARG A 169 7.85 10.84 -7.28
N LYS A 170 8.57 11.45 -6.33
CA LYS A 170 10.01 11.71 -6.43
C LYS A 170 10.81 10.41 -6.59
N TYR A 171 10.64 9.45 -5.69
CA TYR A 171 11.39 8.20 -5.73
C TYR A 171 11.04 7.34 -6.95
N ALA A 172 9.77 7.31 -7.37
CA ALA A 172 9.39 6.61 -8.59
C ALA A 172 10.13 7.15 -9.83
N GLU A 173 10.31 8.47 -9.94
CA GLU A 173 11.11 9.09 -11.01
C GLU A 173 12.61 8.78 -10.88
N THR A 174 13.15 8.72 -9.66
CA THR A 174 14.55 8.33 -9.42
C THR A 174 14.81 6.89 -9.82
N LEU A 175 13.93 5.96 -9.44
CA LEU A 175 14.03 4.53 -9.78
C LEU A 175 14.03 4.30 -11.30
N LYS A 176 13.27 5.09 -12.07
CA LYS A 176 13.29 5.01 -13.55
C LYS A 176 14.63 5.40 -14.17
N LYS A 177 15.42 6.20 -13.47
CA LYS A 177 16.75 6.66 -13.92
C LYS A 177 17.88 5.77 -13.43
N LEU A 178 17.58 4.81 -12.56
CA LEU A 178 18.57 3.87 -12.07
C LEU A 178 19.06 3.05 -13.27
N LYS A 179 20.33 3.23 -13.62
CA LYS A 179 20.96 2.41 -14.65
C LYS A 179 21.30 1.07 -14.00
N LEU A 180 20.61 0.03 -14.45
CA LEU A 180 20.85 -1.36 -14.07
C LEU A 180 21.87 -2.01 -14.98
#